data_AF-A0A1Q6E704-F1
#
_entry.id   AF-A0A1Q6E704-F1
#
_cell.length_a   1.000
_cell.length_b   1.000
_cell.length_c   1.000
_cell.angle_alpha   90.00
_cell.angle_beta   90.00
_cell.angle_gamma   90.00
#
_symmetry.space_group_name_H-M   'P 1'
#
loop_
_entity.id
_entity.type
_entity.pdbx_description
1 polymer ?
#
loop_
_entity_poly.entity_id
_entity_poly.type
_entity_poly.pdbx_seq_one_letter_code
_entity_poly.pdbx_strand_id
1 'polypeptide(L)'
;MKKLIRSGLEIRFCHDVKSHTKLLPALKAYPDKVIVTVDDDLYYSRNFLTTLYEAYQTDKKSIHALKVQYPTYGPDGILEPHRKWMLSYMIRDNFPYDARKIMALGYGGVLYPPGAFDEEVFNEKVFMRLCPYADDIWFFAMALKKGTLRKYVLGKNVSYYAVDFFYQYFHTSALHDINIAQDRNSSQMTDVLRYYGLTV
;
A
#
# COMPACT_ATOMS: atom_id res chain seq x y z
N MET A 1 18.95 -7.04 -18.05
CA MET A 1 19.31 -5.73 -17.46
C MET A 1 19.64 -4.63 -18.47
N LYS A 2 20.73 -4.71 -19.26
CA LYS A 2 21.17 -3.61 -20.18
C LYS A 2 20.09 -3.09 -21.14
N LYS A 3 19.22 -3.95 -21.67
CA LYS A 3 18.08 -3.56 -22.53
C LYS A 3 17.05 -2.69 -21.79
N LEU A 4 16.71 -3.06 -20.55
CA LEU A 4 15.74 -2.33 -19.74
C LEU A 4 16.26 -0.94 -19.38
N ILE A 5 17.56 -0.84 -19.04
CA ILE A 5 18.20 0.45 -18.76
C ILE A 5 18.10 1.39 -19.95
N ARG A 6 18.34 0.90 -21.17
CA ARG A 6 18.14 1.69 -22.41
C ARG A 6 16.68 2.09 -22.65
N SER A 7 15.73 1.36 -22.09
CA SER A 7 14.30 1.65 -22.16
C SER A 7 13.81 2.54 -21.01
N GLY A 8 14.71 3.07 -20.17
CA GLY A 8 14.39 4.02 -19.10
C GLY A 8 14.42 3.45 -17.69
N LEU A 9 14.81 2.18 -17.49
CA LEU A 9 15.03 1.66 -16.14
C LEU A 9 16.24 2.33 -15.50
N GLU A 10 16.03 2.93 -14.34
CA GLU A 10 17.09 3.41 -13.47
C GLU A 10 17.20 2.50 -12.24
N ILE A 11 18.43 2.14 -11.87
CA ILE A 11 18.71 1.32 -10.69
C ILE A 11 19.50 2.18 -9.71
N ARG A 12 18.96 2.33 -8.50
CA ARG A 12 19.61 3.06 -7.40
C ARG A 12 19.71 2.14 -6.19
N PHE A 13 20.91 2.00 -5.65
CA PHE A 13 21.13 1.30 -4.39
C PHE A 13 20.73 2.22 -3.23
N CYS A 14 20.12 1.64 -2.21
CA CYS A 14 19.69 2.35 -1.02
C CYS A 14 19.86 1.46 0.22
N HIS A 15 19.74 2.07 1.39
CA HIS A 15 19.70 1.36 2.67
C HIS A 15 18.47 0.45 2.72
N ASP A 16 18.68 -0.82 3.08
CA ASP A 16 17.62 -1.81 3.17
C ASP A 16 16.81 -1.63 4.46
N VAL A 17 15.59 -1.14 4.29
CA VAL A 17 14.59 -0.99 5.34
C VAL A 17 13.44 -1.99 5.15
N LYS A 18 13.75 -3.17 4.56
CA LYS A 18 12.82 -4.25 4.25
C LYS A 18 11.74 -3.78 3.26
N SER A 19 10.47 -4.13 3.50
CA SER A 19 9.37 -3.80 2.59
C SER A 19 9.17 -2.29 2.42
N HIS A 20 9.57 -1.48 3.41
CA HIS A 20 9.51 -0.01 3.32
C HIS A 20 10.39 0.58 2.21
N THR A 21 11.39 -0.17 1.73
CA THR A 21 12.27 0.21 0.62
C THR A 21 11.48 0.43 -0.68
N LYS A 22 10.27 -0.12 -0.77
CA LYS A 22 9.35 0.05 -1.91
C LYS A 22 8.98 1.50 -2.20
N LEU A 23 8.92 2.37 -1.18
CA LEU A 23 8.43 3.74 -1.33
C LEU A 23 9.32 4.80 -0.68
N LEU A 24 9.87 4.54 0.52
CA LEU A 24 10.58 5.57 1.29
C LEU A 24 11.78 6.20 0.54
N PRO A 25 12.63 5.44 -0.19
CA PRO A 25 13.73 6.02 -0.95
C PRO A 25 13.23 6.98 -2.05
N ALA A 26 12.14 6.61 -2.74
CA ALA A 26 11.55 7.42 -3.80
C ALA A 26 10.93 8.71 -3.23
N LEU A 27 10.24 8.64 -2.10
CA LEU A 27 9.69 9.83 -1.42
C LEU A 27 10.78 10.83 -1.03
N LYS A 28 11.94 10.34 -0.55
CA LYS A 28 13.07 11.22 -0.20
C LYS A 28 13.73 11.84 -1.43
N ALA A 29 13.92 11.06 -2.50
CA ALA A 29 14.60 11.52 -3.70
C ALA A 29 13.74 12.45 -4.57
N TYR A 30 12.42 12.27 -4.53
CA TYR A 30 11.47 12.94 -5.43
C TYR A 30 10.27 13.53 -4.67
N PRO A 31 10.49 14.44 -3.71
CA PRO A 31 9.43 14.95 -2.83
C PRO A 31 8.34 15.75 -3.58
N ASP A 32 8.64 16.26 -4.77
CA ASP A 32 7.74 17.04 -5.62
C ASP A 32 7.06 16.20 -6.72
N LYS A 33 7.33 14.89 -6.79
CA LYS A 33 6.81 14.02 -7.86
C LYS A 33 5.64 13.15 -7.38
N VAL A 34 4.77 12.83 -8.34
CA VAL A 34 3.82 11.73 -8.19
C VAL A 34 4.58 10.41 -8.32
N ILE A 35 4.36 9.48 -7.39
CA ILE A 35 5.06 8.20 -7.34
C ILE A 35 4.04 7.07 -7.48
N VAL A 36 4.33 6.10 -8.33
CA VAL A 36 3.56 4.85 -8.43
C VAL A 36 4.45 3.70 -8.01
N THR A 37 4.00 2.86 -7.09
CA THR A 37 4.69 1.64 -6.69
C THR A 37 4.10 0.42 -7.37
N VAL A 38 4.97 -0.53 -7.72
CA VAL A 38 4.63 -1.85 -8.26
C VAL A 38 5.55 -2.88 -7.61
N ASP A 39 5.10 -4.13 -7.53
CA ASP A 39 5.96 -5.25 -7.14
C ASP A 39 6.70 -5.82 -8.35
N ASP A 40 7.84 -6.47 -8.10
CA ASP A 40 8.70 -7.08 -9.11
C ASP A 40 8.29 -8.52 -9.49
N ASP A 41 7.34 -9.11 -8.76
CA ASP A 41 6.82 -10.47 -8.98
C ASP A 41 5.44 -10.50 -9.71
N LEU A 42 4.88 -9.33 -10.01
CA LEU A 42 3.61 -9.17 -10.71
C LEU A 42 3.78 -8.48 -12.07
N TYR A 43 3.15 -9.06 -13.09
CA TYR A 43 2.97 -8.39 -14.38
C TYR A 43 1.64 -7.65 -14.40
N TYR A 44 1.71 -6.33 -14.54
CA TYR A 44 0.57 -5.43 -14.58
C TYR A 44 0.12 -5.20 -16.03
N SER A 45 -1.19 -5.27 -16.29
CA SER A 45 -1.72 -5.02 -17.64
C SER A 45 -1.42 -3.60 -18.13
N ARG A 46 -1.43 -3.38 -19.45
CA ARG A 46 -1.13 -2.08 -20.07
C ARG A 46 -1.94 -0.91 -19.50
N ASN A 47 -3.19 -1.17 -19.09
CA ASN A 47 -4.10 -0.13 -18.59
C ASN A 47 -3.82 0.26 -17.14
N PHE A 48 -3.02 -0.52 -16.40
CA PHE A 48 -2.72 -0.31 -14.98
C PHE A 48 -2.32 1.15 -14.67
N LEU A 49 -1.26 1.64 -15.33
CA LEU A 49 -0.72 2.96 -15.05
C LEU A 49 -1.67 4.06 -15.54
N THR A 50 -2.29 3.88 -16.71
CA THR A 50 -3.27 4.82 -17.25
C THR A 50 -4.45 4.99 -16.29
N THR A 51 -5.01 3.89 -15.78
CA THR A 51 -6.14 3.91 -14.84
C THR A 51 -5.80 4.65 -13.54
N LEU A 52 -4.61 4.41 -12.95
CA LEU A 52 -4.17 5.15 -11.76
C LEU A 52 -3.96 6.64 -12.07
N TYR A 53 -3.32 6.95 -13.18
CA TYR A 53 -2.98 8.31 -13.54
C TYR A 53 -4.22 9.16 -13.89
N GLU A 54 -5.20 8.58 -14.58
CA GLU A 54 -6.50 9.21 -14.86
C GLU A 54 -7.26 9.51 -13.56
N ALA A 55 -7.29 8.58 -12.61
CA ALA A 55 -7.88 8.82 -11.29
C ALA A 55 -7.19 10.00 -10.57
N TYR A 56 -5.85 10.05 -10.61
CA TYR A 56 -5.07 11.18 -10.13
C TYR A 56 -5.36 12.50 -10.87
N GLN A 57 -5.71 12.48 -12.16
CA GLN A 57 -6.14 13.71 -12.85
C GLN A 57 -7.40 14.31 -12.24
N THR A 58 -8.34 13.47 -11.79
CA THR A 58 -9.59 13.92 -11.17
C THR A 58 -9.41 14.42 -9.74
N ASP A 59 -8.37 13.96 -9.04
CA ASP A 59 -8.04 14.37 -7.68
C ASP A 59 -6.54 14.24 -7.42
N LYS A 60 -5.87 15.40 -7.36
CA LYS A 60 -4.43 15.52 -7.21
C LYS A 60 -3.92 15.35 -5.78
N LYS A 61 -4.81 15.29 -4.79
CA LYS A 61 -4.45 15.33 -3.36
C LYS A 61 -4.58 13.97 -2.68
N SER A 62 -5.43 13.09 -3.21
CA SER A 62 -5.65 11.76 -2.65
C SER A 62 -4.63 10.74 -3.14
N ILE A 63 -4.36 9.73 -2.31
CA ILE A 63 -3.68 8.50 -2.73
C ILE A 63 -4.69 7.65 -3.50
N HIS A 64 -4.28 7.07 -4.63
CA HIS A 64 -5.16 6.26 -5.48
C HIS A 64 -4.66 4.81 -5.52
N ALA A 65 -5.54 3.86 -5.25
CA ALA A 65 -5.19 2.44 -5.17
C ALA A 65 -6.20 1.55 -5.88
N LEU A 66 -5.69 0.53 -6.58
CA LEU A 66 -6.52 -0.45 -7.31
C LEU A 66 -6.92 -1.65 -6.45
N LYS A 67 -6.17 -1.93 -5.39
CA LYS A 67 -6.50 -2.92 -4.36
C LYS A 67 -6.50 -2.21 -3.01
N VAL A 68 -7.55 -2.44 -2.25
CA VAL A 68 -7.76 -1.78 -0.97
C VAL A 68 -8.34 -2.73 0.06
N GLN A 69 -8.16 -2.38 1.32
CA GLN A 69 -8.93 -2.86 2.45
C GLN A 69 -9.69 -1.71 3.12
N TYR A 70 -10.81 -2.05 3.74
CA TYR A 70 -11.64 -1.13 4.49
C TYR A 70 -12.00 -1.72 5.87
N PRO A 71 -11.81 -0.97 6.97
CA PRO A 71 -12.12 -1.42 8.32
C PRO A 71 -13.54 -1.97 8.47
N THR A 72 -13.65 -3.07 9.19
CA THR A 72 -14.91 -3.69 9.59
C THR A 72 -15.07 -3.64 11.10
N TYR A 73 -16.30 -3.63 11.57
CA TYR A 73 -16.62 -3.56 13.00
C TYR A 73 -17.57 -4.69 13.36
N GLY A 74 -17.37 -5.26 14.55
CA GLY A 74 -18.24 -6.26 15.12
C GLY A 74 -19.60 -5.67 15.51
N PRO A 75 -20.56 -6.53 15.91
CA PRO A 75 -21.88 -6.09 16.39
C PRO A 75 -21.83 -5.15 17.60
N ASP A 76 -20.73 -5.19 18.37
CA ASP A 76 -20.43 -4.35 19.52
C ASP A 76 -19.78 -2.99 19.14
N GLY A 77 -19.57 -2.74 17.84
CA GLY A 77 -18.89 -1.55 17.34
C GLY A 77 -17.37 -1.58 17.50
N ILE A 78 -16.79 -2.71 17.91
CA ILE A 78 -15.34 -2.85 18.07
C ILE A 78 -14.70 -3.14 16.71
N LEU A 79 -13.56 -2.50 16.45
CA LEU A 79 -12.77 -2.74 15.25
C LEU A 79 -12.37 -4.21 15.15
N GLU A 80 -12.75 -4.86 14.06
CA GLU A 80 -12.38 -6.25 13.81
C GLU A 80 -10.89 -6.36 13.44
N PRO A 81 -10.25 -7.51 13.71
CA PRO A 81 -8.87 -7.77 13.29
C PRO A 81 -8.68 -7.49 11.80
N HIS A 82 -7.50 -6.98 11.45
CA HIS A 82 -7.14 -6.55 10.09
C HIS A 82 -7.50 -7.57 9.00
N ARG A 83 -7.33 -8.87 9.29
CA ARG A 83 -7.67 -9.97 8.37
C ARG A 83 -9.16 -10.06 7.98
N LYS A 84 -10.07 -9.49 8.79
CA LYS A 84 -11.52 -9.46 8.54
C LYS A 84 -11.98 -8.20 7.83
N TRP A 85 -11.07 -7.28 7.50
CA TRP A 85 -11.41 -6.05 6.80
C TRP A 85 -11.92 -6.35 5.39
N MET A 86 -12.84 -5.53 4.90
CA MET A 86 -13.41 -5.68 3.57
C MET A 86 -12.35 -5.40 2.51
N LEU A 87 -12.03 -6.42 1.72
CA LEU A 87 -11.23 -6.33 0.50
C LEU A 87 -12.00 -5.65 -0.65
N SER A 88 -11.26 -5.06 -1.57
CA SER A 88 -11.80 -4.27 -2.69
C SER A 88 -12.92 -4.94 -3.49
N TYR A 89 -12.86 -6.27 -3.70
CA TYR A 89 -13.89 -6.99 -4.46
C TYR A 89 -15.23 -7.12 -3.72
N MET A 90 -15.26 -6.85 -2.40
CA MET A 90 -16.48 -6.79 -1.60
C MET A 90 -17.07 -5.38 -1.55
N ILE A 91 -16.32 -4.36 -1.99
CA ILE A 91 -16.78 -2.97 -2.05
C ILE A 91 -17.61 -2.80 -3.33
N ARG A 92 -18.93 -2.64 -3.16
CA ARG A 92 -19.86 -2.46 -4.29
C ARG A 92 -19.75 -1.05 -4.88
N ASP A 93 -20.10 -0.91 -6.16
CA ASP A 93 -20.35 0.39 -6.80
C ASP A 93 -21.42 1.11 -5.95
N ASN A 94 -21.05 2.23 -5.29
CA ASN A 94 -21.83 3.01 -4.31
C ASN A 94 -21.76 2.62 -2.82
N PHE A 95 -20.81 1.77 -2.40
CA PHE A 95 -20.57 1.58 -0.97
C PHE A 95 -20.13 2.92 -0.33
N PRO A 96 -20.87 3.45 0.67
CA PRO A 96 -20.45 4.68 1.34
C PRO A 96 -19.23 4.37 2.22
N TYR A 97 -18.07 4.89 1.83
CA TYR A 97 -16.85 4.76 2.61
C TYR A 97 -16.33 6.12 3.06
N ASP A 98 -15.71 6.15 4.25
CA ASP A 98 -14.87 7.26 4.68
C ASP A 98 -13.51 7.12 3.98
N ALA A 99 -13.19 8.05 3.09
CA ALA A 99 -11.95 8.05 2.31
C ALA A 99 -10.67 8.10 3.18
N ARG A 100 -10.78 8.47 4.46
CA ARG A 100 -9.65 8.42 5.41
C ARG A 100 -9.31 6.98 5.83
N LYS A 101 -10.30 6.09 5.82
CA LYS A 101 -10.20 4.71 6.33
C LYS A 101 -9.78 3.70 5.27
N ILE A 102 -9.72 4.10 4.00
CA ILE A 102 -9.23 3.23 2.92
C ILE A 102 -7.74 2.96 3.14
N MET A 103 -7.41 1.68 3.23
CA MET A 103 -6.04 1.17 3.23
C MET A 103 -5.68 0.67 1.83
N ALA A 104 -4.65 1.26 1.24
CA ALA A 104 -4.11 0.78 -0.03
C ALA A 104 -3.31 -0.51 0.21
N LEU A 105 -3.45 -1.47 -0.70
CA LEU A 105 -2.64 -2.69 -0.73
C LEU A 105 -1.58 -2.55 -1.81
N GLY A 106 -0.31 -2.53 -1.41
CA GLY A 106 0.83 -2.16 -2.25
C GLY A 106 0.99 -3.04 -3.48
N TYR A 107 0.64 -4.33 -3.39
CA TYR A 107 0.75 -5.26 -4.53
C TYR A 107 -0.21 -4.92 -5.67
N GLY A 108 -1.34 -4.29 -5.34
CA GLY A 108 -2.32 -3.83 -6.32
C GLY A 108 -1.85 -2.62 -7.13
N GLY A 109 -0.75 -2.01 -6.71
CA GLY A 109 -0.25 -0.77 -7.24
C GLY A 109 -1.00 0.45 -6.70
N VAL A 110 -0.21 1.43 -6.31
CA VAL A 110 -0.67 2.60 -5.57
C VAL A 110 0.03 3.84 -6.12
N LEU A 111 -0.74 4.89 -6.34
CA LEU A 111 -0.24 6.20 -6.74
C LEU A 111 -0.31 7.15 -5.54
N TYR A 112 0.85 7.71 -5.18
CA TYR A 112 1.04 8.65 -4.10
C TYR A 112 1.30 10.05 -4.66
N PRO A 113 0.46 11.05 -4.33
CA PRO A 113 0.75 12.44 -4.67
C PRO A 113 1.88 13.02 -3.79
N PRO A 114 2.52 14.13 -4.22
CA PRO A 114 3.44 14.87 -3.37
C PRO A 114 2.81 15.26 -2.03
N GLY A 115 3.56 15.09 -0.93
CA GLY A 115 3.10 15.47 0.41
C GLY A 115 1.97 14.61 0.99
N ALA A 116 1.78 13.38 0.50
CA ALA A 116 0.72 12.46 0.93
C ALA A 116 0.81 12.00 2.40
N PHE A 117 1.95 12.17 3.06
CA PHE A 117 2.21 11.60 4.39
C PHE A 117 2.61 12.65 5.41
N ASP A 118 2.44 12.29 6.68
CA ASP A 118 3.04 12.98 7.81
C ASP A 118 4.57 12.78 7.82
N GLU A 119 5.31 13.73 8.40
CA GLU A 119 6.79 13.68 8.44
C GLU A 119 7.32 12.44 9.18
N GLU A 120 6.51 11.90 10.11
CA GLU A 120 6.82 10.65 10.80
C GLU A 120 7.03 9.47 9.85
N VAL A 121 6.57 9.53 8.59
CA VAL A 121 6.78 8.45 7.59
C VAL A 121 8.23 8.02 7.43
N PHE A 122 9.18 8.92 7.71
CA PHE A 122 10.62 8.66 7.64
C PHE A 122 11.25 8.20 8.96
N ASN A 123 10.46 8.01 10.03
CA ASN A 123 10.94 7.63 11.35
C ASN A 123 11.29 6.13 11.42
N GLU A 124 12.47 5.78 10.91
CA GLU A 124 12.97 4.40 10.82
C GLU A 124 12.96 3.66 12.16
N LYS A 125 13.34 4.34 13.24
CA LYS A 125 13.32 3.72 14.58
C LYS A 125 11.91 3.27 14.98
N VAL A 126 10.88 4.04 14.60
CA VAL A 126 9.50 3.73 14.95
C VAL A 126 8.91 2.67 14.01
N PHE A 127 9.02 2.83 12.69
CA PHE A 127 8.42 1.84 11.79
C PHE A 127 9.12 0.48 11.84
N MET A 128 10.43 0.43 12.11
CA MET A 128 11.12 -0.85 12.31
C MET A 128 10.73 -1.54 13.62
N ARG A 129 10.21 -0.78 14.60
CA ARG A 129 9.68 -1.34 15.85
C ARG A 129 8.23 -1.77 15.71
N LEU A 130 7.37 -0.93 15.11
CA LEU A 130 5.92 -1.11 15.09
C LEU A 130 5.41 -1.85 13.85
N CYS A 131 6.04 -1.65 12.70
CA CYS A 131 5.61 -2.21 11.41
C CYS A 131 6.78 -2.77 10.58
N PRO A 132 7.71 -3.59 11.12
CA PRO A 132 8.92 -4.00 10.40
C PRO A 132 8.68 -4.78 9.09
N TYR A 133 7.48 -5.34 8.90
CA TYR A 133 7.13 -6.18 7.74
C TYR A 133 5.82 -5.77 7.06
N ALA A 134 5.24 -4.63 7.47
CA ALA A 134 3.95 -4.16 7.00
C ALA A 134 4.01 -2.67 6.65
N ASP A 135 4.70 -2.37 5.56
CA ASP A 135 4.82 -1.04 4.97
C ASP A 135 3.46 -0.46 4.57
N ASP A 136 2.55 -1.27 4.01
CA ASP A 136 1.18 -0.82 3.70
C ASP A 136 0.44 -0.28 4.94
N ILE A 137 0.59 -0.94 6.10
CA ILE A 137 -0.01 -0.53 7.38
C ILE A 137 0.63 0.78 7.85
N TRP A 138 1.96 0.88 7.73
CA TRP A 138 2.69 2.09 8.09
C TRP A 138 2.24 3.28 7.24
N PHE A 139 2.23 3.14 5.92
CA PHE A 139 1.80 4.19 5.00
C PHE A 139 0.34 4.58 5.23
N PHE A 140 -0.53 3.61 5.53
CA PHE A 140 -1.91 3.87 5.94
C PHE A 140 -1.97 4.74 7.20
N ALA A 141 -1.24 4.40 8.26
CA ALA A 141 -1.23 5.17 9.50
C ALA A 141 -0.68 6.59 9.29
N MET A 142 0.38 6.74 8.49
CA MET A 142 0.99 8.04 8.22
C MET A 142 0.11 8.94 7.35
N ALA A 143 -0.60 8.37 6.38
CA ALA A 143 -1.60 9.10 5.60
C ALA A 143 -2.80 9.50 6.47
N LEU A 144 -3.22 8.62 7.39
CA LEU A 144 -4.31 8.89 8.34
C LEU A 144 -3.94 10.02 9.30
N LYS A 145 -2.74 9.99 9.88
CA LYS A 145 -2.19 11.03 10.75
C LYS A 145 -2.14 12.40 10.05
N LYS A 146 -1.76 12.43 8.77
CA LYS A 146 -1.75 13.65 7.95
C LYS A 146 -3.16 14.16 7.60
N GLY A 147 -4.16 13.28 7.61
CA GLY A 147 -5.49 13.57 7.09
C GLY A 147 -5.62 13.40 5.56
N THR A 148 -4.66 12.73 4.92
CA THR A 148 -4.68 12.48 3.48
C THR A 148 -5.75 11.46 3.14
N LEU A 149 -6.61 11.81 2.18
CA LEU A 149 -7.67 10.94 1.69
C LEU A 149 -7.12 9.88 0.74
N ARG A 150 -7.83 8.75 0.66
CA ARG A 150 -7.50 7.63 -0.23
C ARG A 150 -8.73 7.25 -1.02
N LYS A 151 -8.51 6.88 -2.28
CA LYS A 151 -9.56 6.51 -3.21
C LYS A 151 -9.34 5.12 -3.75
N TYR A 152 -10.39 4.32 -3.70
CA TYR A 152 -10.44 3.06 -4.40
C TYR A 152 -10.74 3.33 -5.89
N VAL A 153 -9.82 2.93 -6.76
CA VAL A 153 -9.96 3.03 -8.20
C VAL A 153 -10.48 1.71 -8.76
N LEU A 154 -11.61 1.76 -9.46
CA LEU A 154 -12.21 0.60 -10.09
C LEU A 154 -11.38 0.16 -11.31
N GLY A 155 -10.54 -0.86 -11.12
CA GLY A 155 -9.71 -1.45 -12.17
C GLY A 155 -10.47 -2.36 -13.15
N LYS A 156 -11.60 -1.91 -13.74
CA LYS A 156 -12.46 -2.75 -14.62
C LYS A 156 -11.69 -3.44 -15.76
N ASN A 157 -10.62 -2.81 -16.24
CA ASN A 157 -9.75 -3.33 -17.31
C ASN A 157 -8.29 -3.54 -16.86
N VAL A 158 -8.07 -3.69 -15.56
CA VAL A 158 -6.74 -3.95 -14.98
C VAL A 158 -6.63 -5.42 -14.58
N SER A 159 -5.63 -6.09 -15.13
CA SER A 159 -5.33 -7.50 -14.85
C SER A 159 -3.93 -7.62 -14.29
N TYR A 160 -3.74 -8.62 -13.42
CA TYR A 160 -2.48 -8.95 -12.78
C TYR A 160 -2.14 -10.39 -13.14
N TYR A 161 -0.90 -10.64 -13.50
CA TYR A 161 -0.42 -11.98 -13.82
C TYR A 161 0.76 -12.26 -12.91
N ALA A 162 0.62 -13.22 -12.01
CA ALA A 162 1.73 -13.66 -11.16
C ALA A 162 2.76 -14.34 -12.07
N VAL A 163 3.89 -13.66 -12.26
CA VAL A 163 4.98 -14.18 -13.13
C VAL A 163 5.67 -15.36 -12.44
N ASP A 164 5.61 -15.36 -11.10
CA ASP A 164 6.31 -16.30 -10.25
C ASP A 164 5.36 -17.32 -9.60
N PHE A 165 4.13 -17.50 -10.11
CA PHE A 165 3.12 -18.36 -9.49
C PHE A 165 3.63 -19.77 -9.21
N PHE A 166 4.37 -20.38 -10.15
CA PHE A 166 4.98 -21.69 -9.94
C PHE A 166 6.13 -21.64 -8.93
N TYR A 167 6.97 -20.62 -8.98
CA TYR A 167 8.09 -20.50 -8.04
C TYR A 167 7.57 -20.28 -6.61
N GLN A 168 6.60 -19.40 -6.39
CA GLN A 168 5.93 -19.17 -5.10
C GLN A 168 5.14 -20.39 -4.61
N TYR A 169 4.58 -21.18 -5.53
CA TYR A 169 3.92 -22.44 -5.19
C TYR A 169 4.92 -23.51 -4.71
N PHE A 170 6.13 -23.54 -5.28
CA PHE A 170 7.20 -24.47 -4.88
C PHE A 170 8.17 -23.93 -3.81
N HIS A 171 8.17 -22.61 -3.60
CA HIS A 171 9.03 -21.89 -2.65
C HIS A 171 8.15 -20.94 -1.84
N THR A 172 7.96 -21.27 -0.58
CA THR A 172 7.30 -20.41 0.40
C THR A 172 7.94 -19.02 0.42
N SER A 173 7.18 -17.98 0.08
CA SER A 173 7.67 -16.61 0.17
C SER A 173 7.65 -16.17 1.63
N ALA A 174 8.85 -16.02 2.21
CA ALA A 174 9.02 -15.81 3.65
C ALA A 174 8.16 -14.66 4.21
N LEU A 175 7.94 -13.58 3.45
CA LEU A 175 7.21 -12.40 3.94
C LEU A 175 5.69 -12.63 4.03
N HIS A 176 5.09 -13.34 3.07
CA HIS A 176 3.66 -13.70 3.11
C HIS A 176 3.38 -14.65 4.26
N ASP A 177 4.22 -15.67 4.42
CA ASP A 177 4.10 -16.66 5.49
C ASP A 177 4.33 -16.04 6.87
N ILE A 178 5.33 -15.18 7.02
CA ILE A 178 5.60 -14.48 8.30
C ILE A 178 4.42 -13.59 8.70
N ASN A 179 3.80 -12.87 7.74
CA ASN A 179 2.72 -11.93 8.02
C ASN A 179 1.38 -12.62 8.27
N ILE A 180 1.08 -13.72 7.57
CA ILE A 180 -0.20 -14.45 7.71
C ILE A 180 -0.15 -15.51 8.82
N ALA A 181 0.93 -16.27 8.96
CA ALA A 181 0.99 -17.41 9.87
C ALA A 181 0.94 -17.02 11.36
N GLN A 182 1.15 -15.75 11.71
CA GLN A 182 1.20 -15.27 13.10
C GLN A 182 0.28 -14.07 13.41
N ASP A 183 -0.68 -13.74 12.54
CA ASP A 183 -1.56 -12.56 12.69
C ASP A 183 -0.80 -11.23 12.97
N ARG A 184 0.45 -11.15 12.47
CA ARG A 184 1.35 -10.02 12.71
C ARG A 184 0.81 -8.72 12.12
N ASN A 185 0.02 -8.78 11.06
CA ASN A 185 -0.60 -7.58 10.49
C ASN A 185 -1.63 -6.97 11.44
N SER A 186 -2.43 -7.79 12.15
CA SER A 186 -3.41 -7.28 13.11
C SER A 186 -2.74 -6.62 14.33
N SER A 187 -1.64 -7.19 14.82
CA SER A 187 -0.84 -6.59 15.91
C SER A 187 -0.14 -5.31 15.47
N GLN A 188 0.58 -5.31 14.33
CA GLN A 188 1.24 -4.13 13.79
C GLN A 188 0.25 -2.98 13.54
N MET A 189 -0.96 -3.26 13.02
CA MET A 189 -2.05 -2.28 12.87
C MET A 189 -2.49 -1.71 14.22
N THR A 190 -2.75 -2.57 15.20
CA THR A 190 -3.20 -2.14 16.52
C THR A 190 -2.15 -1.27 17.23
N ASP A 191 -0.88 -1.68 17.14
CA ASP A 191 0.22 -1.01 17.82
C ASP A 191 0.50 0.37 17.23
N VAL A 192 0.49 0.52 15.90
CA VAL A 192 0.71 1.83 15.27
C VAL A 192 -0.46 2.78 15.49
N LEU A 193 -1.71 2.30 15.45
CA LEU A 193 -2.88 3.11 15.77
C LEU A 193 -2.84 3.60 17.21
N ARG A 194 -2.53 2.70 18.16
CA ARG A 194 -2.38 3.05 19.58
C ARG A 194 -1.24 4.04 19.81
N TYR A 195 -0.08 3.81 19.20
CA TYR A 195 1.11 4.64 19.38
C TYR A 195 0.89 6.10 18.97
N TYR A 196 0.16 6.33 17.88
CA TYR A 196 -0.15 7.68 17.39
C TYR A 196 -1.53 8.21 17.80
N GLY A 197 -2.30 7.45 18.59
CA GLY A 197 -3.66 7.83 19.00
C GLY A 197 -4.64 7.96 17.83
N LEU A 198 -4.47 7.14 16.79
CA LEU A 198 -5.28 7.17 15.58
C LEU A 198 -6.51 6.27 15.71
N THR A 199 -7.64 6.75 15.20
CA THR A 199 -8.88 5.98 15.12
C THR A 199 -9.21 5.71 13.67
N VAL A 200 -9.51 4.45 13.38
CA VAL A 200 -10.08 4.03 12.11
C VAL A 200 -11.55 3.80 12.26
#